data_AF-A0A538P063-F1
#
_entry.id   AF-A0A538P063-F1
#
_cell.length_a   1.000
_cell.length_b   1.000
_cell.length_c   1.000
_cell.angle_alpha   90.00
_cell.angle_beta   90.00
_cell.angle_gamma   90.00
#
_symmetry.space_group_name_H-M   'P 1'
#
loop_
_entity.id
_entity.type
_entity.pdbx_description
1 polymer ?
#
loop_
_entity_poly.entity_id
_entity_poly.type
_entity_poly.pdbx_seq_one_letter_code
_entity_poly.pdbx_strand_id
1 'polypeptide(L)'
;MFAAFPSLTIIDERVRVSADERRAALQQLCNSLGRVVPDWWNSGWLNARFLARHLGGKIASANGWTRMAAELPIGHDGAVKIADGVELQLRGQIDLVLAQNDSADFAGQKIWIVDYKTGSTKELKSSDLHDSLVKGTALQLGLYSLAMRELGAAEVSVSILSLAVKNVGPQLSVVDLAPHTNVFADLAEMQRTGVFGMKGEIRPAFGYSAPYPLATLQIDNDILEDKWGLTHPALVLEKEEWETW
;
A
#
# COMPACT_ATOMS: atom_id res chain seq x y z
N MET A 1 -14.17 5.05 -17.53
CA MET A 1 -13.35 4.38 -16.49
C MET A 1 -13.80 4.80 -15.11
N PHE A 2 -13.86 6.10 -14.82
CA PHE A 2 -14.36 6.60 -13.55
C PHE A 2 -15.89 6.61 -13.45
N ALA A 3 -16.40 6.33 -12.25
CA ALA A 3 -17.78 6.58 -11.84
C ALA A 3 -17.87 7.91 -11.08
N ALA A 4 -19.08 8.45 -10.93
CA ALA A 4 -19.31 9.60 -10.05
C ALA A 4 -18.96 9.23 -8.60
N PHE A 5 -18.25 10.11 -7.89
CA PHE A 5 -17.93 9.91 -6.49
C PHE A 5 -19.22 10.05 -5.65
N PRO A 6 -19.64 8.99 -4.92
CA PRO A 6 -20.93 8.97 -4.23
C PRO A 6 -20.93 9.89 -3.00
N SER A 7 -22.12 10.35 -2.62
CA SER A 7 -22.32 11.08 -1.37
C SER A 7 -22.11 10.19 -0.15
N LEU A 8 -21.87 10.80 1.02
CA LEU A 8 -21.75 10.10 2.30
C LEU A 8 -22.90 9.11 2.55
N THR A 9 -24.14 9.52 2.28
CA THR A 9 -25.31 8.67 2.48
C THR A 9 -25.25 7.41 1.61
N ILE A 10 -24.88 7.56 0.34
CA ILE A 10 -24.75 6.43 -0.59
C ILE A 10 -23.59 5.52 -0.18
N ILE A 11 -22.48 6.08 0.30
CA ILE A 11 -21.34 5.29 0.80
C ILE A 11 -21.77 4.47 2.02
N ASP A 12 -22.38 5.09 3.03
CA ASP A 12 -22.85 4.39 4.25
C ASP A 12 -23.86 3.29 3.90
N GLU A 13 -24.82 3.59 3.03
CA GLU A 13 -25.81 2.62 2.57
C GLU A 13 -25.15 1.41 1.90
N ARG A 14 -24.27 1.64 0.91
CA ARG A 14 -23.58 0.56 0.20
C ARG A 14 -22.73 -0.31 1.12
N VAL A 15 -22.00 0.30 2.05
CA VAL A 15 -21.20 -0.44 3.04
C VAL A 15 -22.11 -1.30 3.93
N ARG A 16 -23.23 -0.75 4.39
CA ARG A 16 -24.19 -1.49 5.24
C ARG A 16 -24.82 -2.66 4.49
N VAL A 17 -25.31 -2.43 3.28
CA VAL A 17 -25.93 -3.46 2.44
C VAL A 17 -24.93 -4.59 2.18
N SER A 18 -23.72 -4.27 1.70
CA SER A 18 -22.69 -5.28 1.43
C SER A 18 -22.30 -6.07 2.68
N ALA A 19 -22.16 -5.41 3.84
CA ALA A 19 -21.86 -6.08 5.09
C ALA A 19 -22.98 -7.04 5.53
N ASP A 20 -24.24 -6.61 5.41
CA ASP A 20 -25.42 -7.40 5.79
C ASP A 20 -25.61 -8.59 4.84
N GLU A 21 -25.43 -8.41 3.54
CA GLU A 21 -25.43 -9.50 2.53
C GLU A 21 -24.34 -10.54 2.82
N ARG A 22 -23.12 -10.10 3.15
CA ARG A 22 -22.02 -11.02 3.46
C ARG A 22 -22.29 -11.84 4.71
N ARG A 23 -22.90 -11.23 5.74
CA ARG A 23 -23.32 -11.93 6.96
C ARG A 23 -24.46 -12.92 6.68
N ALA A 24 -25.44 -12.51 5.87
CA ALA A 24 -26.55 -13.39 5.48
C ALA A 24 -26.05 -14.62 4.73
N ALA A 25 -25.10 -14.45 3.80
CA ALA A 25 -24.48 -15.56 3.06
C ALA A 25 -23.75 -16.55 3.99
N LEU A 26 -23.00 -16.07 4.98
CA LEU A 26 -22.38 -16.96 5.96
C LEU A 26 -23.43 -17.67 6.82
N GLN A 27 -24.47 -16.97 7.27
CA GLN A 27 -25.54 -17.58 8.05
C GLN A 27 -26.24 -18.69 7.28
N GLN A 28 -26.51 -18.49 6.00
CA GLN A 28 -27.07 -19.51 5.11
C GLN A 28 -26.16 -20.73 5.00
N LEU A 29 -24.84 -20.53 4.84
CA LEU A 29 -23.85 -21.61 4.82
C LEU A 29 -23.78 -22.37 6.14
N CYS A 30 -23.82 -21.69 7.28
CA CYS A 30 -23.85 -22.36 8.59
C CYS A 30 -25.12 -23.18 8.76
N ASN A 31 -26.28 -22.61 8.41
CA ASN A 31 -27.58 -23.29 8.51
C ASN A 31 -27.62 -24.56 7.64
N SER A 32 -27.09 -24.52 6.42
CA SER A 32 -27.06 -25.70 5.53
C SER A 32 -26.18 -26.83 6.07
N LEU A 33 -25.23 -26.51 6.95
CA LEU A 33 -24.36 -27.46 7.63
C LEU A 33 -24.86 -27.83 9.04
N GLY A 34 -26.04 -27.37 9.46
CA GLY A 34 -26.56 -27.59 10.81
C GLY A 34 -25.72 -26.91 11.91
N ARG A 35 -24.99 -25.85 11.56
CA ARG A 35 -24.11 -25.09 12.46
C ARG A 35 -24.66 -23.69 12.70
N VAL A 36 -24.22 -23.07 13.79
CA VAL A 36 -24.45 -21.65 14.07
C VAL A 36 -23.21 -20.83 13.70
N VAL A 37 -23.40 -19.55 13.40
CA VAL A 37 -22.29 -18.61 13.21
C VAL A 37 -21.60 -18.41 14.58
N PRO A 38 -20.29 -18.63 14.69
CA PRO A 38 -19.61 -18.46 15.97
C PRO A 38 -19.60 -17.01 16.48
N ASP A 39 -19.69 -16.81 17.79
CA ASP A 39 -19.72 -15.48 18.40
C ASP A 39 -18.46 -14.65 18.13
N TRP A 40 -17.29 -15.28 18.13
CA TRP A 40 -16.03 -14.62 17.79
C TRP A 40 -16.04 -14.08 16.35
N TRP A 41 -16.74 -14.77 15.43
CA TRP A 41 -16.88 -14.30 14.05
C TRP A 41 -17.81 -13.11 13.98
N ASN A 42 -18.95 -13.14 14.70
CA ASN A 42 -19.86 -12.00 14.79
C ASN A 42 -19.16 -10.75 15.34
N SER A 43 -18.32 -10.91 16.37
CA SER A 43 -17.51 -9.81 16.92
C SER A 43 -16.55 -9.23 15.87
N GLY A 44 -15.80 -10.08 15.16
CA GLY A 44 -14.91 -9.65 14.09
C GLY A 44 -15.63 -8.95 12.94
N TRP A 45 -16.79 -9.47 12.52
CA TRP A 45 -17.62 -8.87 11.49
C TRP A 45 -18.18 -7.50 11.91
N LEU A 46 -18.64 -7.35 13.15
CA LEU A 46 -19.11 -6.05 13.67
C LEU A 46 -17.98 -5.01 13.64
N ASN A 47 -16.77 -5.39 14.04
CA ASN A 47 -15.61 -4.51 13.96
C ASN A 47 -15.27 -4.14 12.52
N ALA A 48 -15.23 -5.11 11.60
CA ALA A 48 -14.97 -4.84 10.17
C ALA A 48 -16.03 -3.90 9.57
N ARG A 49 -17.32 -4.11 9.91
CA ARG A 49 -18.42 -3.22 9.51
C ARG A 49 -18.22 -1.81 10.06
N PHE A 50 -17.85 -1.68 11.33
CA PHE A 50 -17.55 -0.38 11.93
C PHE A 50 -16.41 0.33 11.20
N LEU A 51 -15.29 -0.36 10.97
CA LEU A 51 -14.13 0.18 10.27
C LEU A 51 -14.49 0.64 8.86
N ALA A 52 -15.18 -0.19 8.07
CA ALA A 52 -15.58 0.15 6.70
C ALA A 52 -16.48 1.39 6.66
N ARG A 53 -17.46 1.49 7.58
CA ARG A 53 -18.33 2.67 7.66
C ARG A 53 -17.56 3.92 8.09
N HIS A 54 -16.64 3.79 9.03
CA HIS A 54 -15.83 4.90 9.52
C HIS A 54 -14.89 5.43 8.43
N LEU A 55 -14.18 4.54 7.73
CA LEU A 55 -13.29 4.90 6.63
C LEU A 55 -14.08 5.45 5.42
N GLY A 56 -15.22 4.85 5.09
CA GLY A 56 -16.16 5.38 4.09
C GLY A 56 -16.67 6.78 4.44
N GLY A 57 -16.98 7.01 5.71
CA GLY A 57 -17.38 8.32 6.21
C GLY A 57 -16.27 9.37 6.12
N LYS A 58 -15.02 8.97 6.41
CA LYS A 58 -13.85 9.84 6.22
C LYS A 58 -13.67 10.22 4.76
N ILE A 59 -13.59 9.24 3.85
CA ILE A 59 -13.31 9.57 2.44
C ILE A 59 -14.42 10.42 1.79
N ALA A 60 -15.66 10.30 2.27
CA ALA A 60 -16.77 11.14 1.80
C ALA A 60 -16.55 12.64 2.04
N SER A 61 -15.64 13.04 2.94
CA SER A 61 -15.28 14.45 3.15
C SER A 61 -14.22 14.97 2.16
N ALA A 62 -13.82 14.18 1.16
CA ALA A 62 -12.89 14.55 0.09
C ALA A 62 -13.52 15.58 -0.87
N ASN A 63 -13.46 16.86 -0.49
CA ASN A 63 -14.00 17.94 -1.31
C ASN A 63 -13.18 18.15 -2.60
N GLY A 64 -13.85 18.49 -3.69
CA GLY A 64 -13.22 18.78 -4.99
C GLY A 64 -12.89 17.55 -5.85
N TRP A 65 -13.11 16.33 -5.34
CA TRP A 65 -12.93 15.08 -6.08
C TRP A 65 -14.30 14.53 -6.47
N THR A 66 -14.62 14.57 -7.77
CA THR A 66 -15.99 14.28 -8.24
C THR A 66 -16.12 12.91 -8.90
N ARG A 67 -14.98 12.26 -9.18
CA ARG A 67 -14.89 10.99 -9.89
C ARG A 67 -14.06 9.98 -9.11
N MET A 68 -14.42 8.70 -9.22
CA MET A 68 -13.73 7.60 -8.56
C MET A 68 -13.63 6.36 -9.42
N ALA A 69 -12.59 5.57 -9.20
CA ALA A 69 -12.46 4.18 -9.62
C ALA A 69 -11.98 3.37 -8.42
N ALA A 70 -12.73 2.35 -8.03
CA ALA A 70 -12.34 1.44 -6.97
C ALA A 70 -11.70 0.19 -7.58
N GLU A 71 -10.79 -0.45 -6.82
CA GLU A 71 -10.19 -1.74 -7.18
C GLU A 71 -9.52 -1.72 -8.57
N LEU A 72 -8.84 -0.61 -8.90
CA LEU A 72 -8.26 -0.38 -10.21
C LEU A 72 -7.02 -1.26 -10.43
N PRO A 73 -7.04 -2.19 -11.40
CA PRO A 73 -5.88 -3.03 -11.69
C PRO A 73 -4.78 -2.23 -12.40
N ILE A 74 -3.52 -2.58 -12.12
CA ILE A 74 -2.34 -2.02 -12.79
C ILE A 74 -1.36 -3.12 -13.23
N GLY A 75 -0.61 -2.86 -14.31
CA GLY A 75 0.47 -3.74 -14.78
C GLY A 75 0.01 -5.04 -15.45
N HIS A 76 -1.23 -5.09 -15.94
CA HIS A 76 -1.74 -6.23 -16.71
C HIS A 76 -1.15 -6.31 -18.13
N ASP A 77 -0.89 -5.16 -18.75
CA ASP A 77 -0.56 -5.05 -20.18
C ASP A 77 0.96 -5.07 -20.48
N GLY A 78 1.80 -5.22 -19.45
CA GLY A 78 3.26 -5.31 -19.61
C GLY A 78 4.03 -4.68 -18.46
N ALA A 79 5.32 -4.44 -18.72
CA ALA A 79 6.17 -3.72 -17.79
C ALA A 79 5.64 -2.30 -17.58
N VAL A 80 5.73 -1.80 -16.36
CA VAL A 80 5.48 -0.40 -16.05
C VAL A 80 6.82 0.33 -16.13
N LYS A 81 6.89 1.34 -16.99
CA LYS A 81 8.03 2.24 -17.02
C LYS A 81 7.93 3.19 -15.83
N ILE A 82 8.94 3.18 -14.98
CA ILE A 82 8.97 3.93 -13.72
C ILE A 82 9.80 5.21 -13.88
N ALA A 83 10.87 5.12 -14.66
CA ALA A 83 11.73 6.22 -15.07
C ALA A 83 12.39 5.88 -16.41
N ASP A 84 13.16 6.81 -16.98
CA ASP A 84 13.92 6.54 -18.19
C ASP A 84 14.91 5.39 -17.97
N GLY A 85 14.72 4.31 -18.74
CA GLY A 85 15.53 3.09 -18.62
C GLY A 85 15.20 2.19 -17.42
N VAL A 86 14.20 2.53 -16.61
CA VAL A 86 13.78 1.73 -15.44
C VAL A 86 12.38 1.17 -15.66
N GLU A 87 12.30 -0.15 -15.82
CA GLU A 87 11.05 -0.88 -16.02
C GLU A 87 10.85 -1.94 -14.93
N LEU A 88 9.63 -2.00 -14.38
CA LEU A 88 9.24 -3.00 -13.39
C LEU A 88 8.11 -3.88 -13.92
N GLN A 89 8.23 -5.18 -13.70
CA GLN A 89 7.15 -6.15 -13.92
C GLN A 89 6.32 -6.18 -12.64
N LEU A 90 5.47 -5.15 -12.49
CA LEU A 90 4.60 -5.03 -11.34
C LEU A 90 3.17 -5.38 -11.73
N ARG A 91 2.44 -6.01 -10.80
CA ARG A 91 0.99 -6.18 -10.88
C ARG A 91 0.40 -5.78 -9.55
N GLY A 92 -0.74 -5.08 -9.59
CA GLY A 92 -1.37 -4.60 -8.38
C GLY A 92 -2.82 -4.21 -8.61
N GLN A 93 -3.48 -3.92 -7.50
CA GLN A 93 -4.84 -3.41 -7.47
C GLN A 93 -4.85 -2.22 -6.51
N ILE A 94 -5.19 -1.05 -7.04
CA ILE A 94 -5.30 0.18 -6.26
C ILE A 94 -6.70 0.22 -5.65
N ASP A 95 -6.79 0.32 -4.33
CA ASP A 95 -8.08 0.32 -3.61
C ASP A 95 -9.03 1.40 -4.13
N LEU A 96 -8.53 2.65 -4.24
CA LEU A 96 -9.31 3.78 -4.70
C LEU A 96 -8.44 4.82 -5.43
N VAL A 97 -8.93 5.25 -6.58
CA VAL A 97 -8.41 6.36 -7.36
C VAL A 97 -9.50 7.42 -7.48
N LEU A 98 -9.17 8.65 -7.10
CA LEU A 98 -10.04 9.82 -7.23
C LEU A 98 -9.52 10.74 -8.32
N ALA A 99 -10.45 11.35 -9.05
CA ALA A 99 -10.17 12.36 -10.07
C ALA A 99 -11.12 13.56 -9.94
N GLN A 100 -10.66 14.73 -10.37
CA GLN A 100 -11.46 15.96 -10.30
C GLN A 100 -12.43 16.09 -11.47
N ASN A 101 -12.07 15.57 -12.64
CA ASN A 101 -12.81 15.73 -13.89
C ASN A 101 -13.27 14.39 -14.46
N ASP A 102 -14.31 14.44 -15.30
CA ASP A 102 -14.76 13.29 -16.09
C ASP A 102 -13.85 13.11 -17.30
N SER A 103 -13.13 11.98 -17.35
CA SER A 103 -12.31 11.59 -18.49
C SER A 103 -12.44 10.11 -18.77
N ALA A 104 -12.24 9.74 -20.03
CA ALA A 104 -12.18 8.34 -20.45
C ALA A 104 -10.88 7.65 -20.00
N ASP A 105 -9.80 8.44 -19.81
CA ASP A 105 -8.46 8.00 -19.46
C ASP A 105 -7.82 8.87 -18.34
N PHE A 106 -6.57 8.59 -18.01
CA PHE A 106 -5.80 9.34 -17.02
C PHE A 106 -5.05 10.54 -17.61
N ALA A 107 -5.05 10.72 -18.93
CA ALA A 107 -4.21 11.70 -19.60
C ALA A 107 -4.55 13.13 -19.15
N GLY A 108 -3.53 13.85 -18.65
CA GLY A 108 -3.69 15.23 -18.19
C GLY A 108 -4.48 15.39 -16.89
N GLN A 109 -4.87 14.29 -16.22
CA GLN A 109 -5.69 14.34 -15.02
C GLN A 109 -4.86 14.60 -13.76
N LYS A 110 -5.52 15.22 -12.76
CA LYS A 110 -5.06 15.22 -11.37
C LYS A 110 -5.67 14.02 -10.67
N ILE A 111 -4.83 13.14 -10.17
CA ILE A 111 -5.19 11.86 -9.59
C ILE A 111 -4.80 11.83 -8.12
N TRP A 112 -5.70 11.32 -7.29
CA TRP A 112 -5.40 11.00 -5.89
C TRP A 112 -5.68 9.54 -5.59
N ILE A 113 -4.63 8.81 -5.23
CA ILE A 113 -4.68 7.41 -4.82
C ILE A 113 -4.87 7.33 -3.31
N VAL A 114 -5.82 6.51 -2.88
CA VAL A 114 -6.11 6.26 -1.47
C VAL A 114 -5.95 4.77 -1.20
N ASP A 115 -5.08 4.44 -0.25
CA ASP A 115 -4.90 3.08 0.27
C ASP A 115 -5.54 2.99 1.66
N TYR A 116 -6.45 2.03 1.84
CA TYR A 116 -7.14 1.85 3.11
C TYR A 116 -6.34 0.95 4.03
N LYS A 117 -6.07 1.43 5.25
CA LYS A 117 -5.46 0.62 6.30
C LYS A 117 -6.41 0.47 7.49
N THR A 118 -6.67 -0.77 7.87
CA THR A 118 -7.53 -1.13 9.00
C THR A 118 -6.83 -1.02 10.36
N GLY A 119 -5.50 -0.89 10.37
CA GLY A 119 -4.68 -0.70 11.56
C GLY A 119 -4.49 0.75 11.98
N SER A 120 -3.47 1.00 12.79
CA SER A 120 -3.11 2.32 13.34
C SER A 120 -2.04 3.07 12.51
N THR A 121 -1.92 2.76 11.22
CA THR A 121 -0.94 3.39 10.33
C THR A 121 -1.17 4.90 10.28
N LYS A 122 -0.10 5.68 10.51
CA LYS A 122 -0.17 7.14 10.51
C LYS A 122 -0.08 7.70 9.08
N GLU A 123 -0.31 9.00 8.98
CA GLU A 123 -0.12 9.77 7.74
C GLU A 123 1.33 9.65 7.26
N LEU A 124 1.50 9.58 5.93
CA LEU A 124 2.80 9.61 5.28
C LEU A 124 3.43 11.00 5.41
N LYS A 125 4.75 11.07 5.52
CA LYS A 125 5.49 12.34 5.55
C LYS A 125 6.59 12.33 4.51
N SER A 126 6.84 13.48 3.90
CA SER A 126 7.95 13.62 2.95
C SER A 126 9.31 13.47 3.68
N SER A 127 9.38 13.87 4.95
CA SER A 127 10.60 13.81 5.76
C SER A 127 11.12 12.41 6.09
N ASP A 128 10.26 11.39 6.06
CA ASP A 128 10.63 9.98 6.32
C ASP A 128 10.39 9.09 5.08
N LEU A 129 10.30 9.71 3.90
CA LEU A 129 9.91 9.01 2.67
C LEU A 129 10.95 7.96 2.24
N HIS A 130 12.24 8.28 2.27
CA HIS A 130 13.30 7.30 1.96
C HIS A 130 13.17 6.05 2.84
N ASP A 131 13.17 6.27 4.15
CA ASP A 131 13.07 5.23 5.16
C ASP A 131 11.80 4.40 5.03
N SER A 132 10.67 5.04 4.77
CA SER A 132 9.39 4.35 4.57
C SER A 132 9.33 3.57 3.26
N LEU A 133 10.00 4.01 2.20
CA LEU A 133 10.17 3.23 0.97
C LEU A 133 11.06 2.01 1.21
N VAL A 134 12.21 2.18 1.87
CA VAL A 134 13.16 1.08 2.16
C VAL A 134 12.55 0.05 3.13
N LYS A 135 11.81 0.50 4.14
CA LYS A 135 11.07 -0.37 5.08
C LYS A 135 9.83 -1.01 4.44
N GLY A 136 9.46 -0.59 3.23
CA GLY A 136 8.31 -1.12 2.48
C GLY A 136 6.95 -0.55 2.87
N THR A 137 6.88 0.35 3.86
CA THR A 137 5.60 0.92 4.33
C THR A 137 4.97 1.89 3.33
N ALA A 138 5.79 2.64 2.59
CA ALA A 138 5.33 3.54 1.53
C ALA A 138 5.55 2.98 0.11
N LEU A 139 6.27 1.84 -0.01
CA LEU A 139 6.71 1.29 -1.30
C LEU A 139 5.54 1.01 -2.26
N GLN A 140 4.46 0.40 -1.76
CA GLN A 140 3.27 0.10 -2.55
C GLN A 140 2.69 1.36 -3.19
N LEU A 141 2.51 2.43 -2.40
CA LEU A 141 1.97 3.70 -2.89
C LEU A 141 2.95 4.42 -3.83
N GLY A 142 4.26 4.29 -3.60
CA GLY A 142 5.29 4.76 -4.52
C GLY A 142 5.16 4.11 -5.91
N LEU A 143 5.06 2.78 -5.96
CA LEU A 143 4.86 2.03 -7.21
C LEU A 143 3.54 2.39 -7.90
N TYR A 144 2.45 2.54 -7.15
CA TYR A 144 1.15 2.94 -7.69
C TYR A 144 1.20 4.35 -8.29
N SER A 145 1.92 5.28 -7.63
CA SER A 145 2.08 6.65 -8.12
C SER A 145 2.79 6.68 -9.47
N LEU A 146 3.88 5.93 -9.59
CA LEU A 146 4.71 5.86 -10.79
C LEU A 146 3.94 5.18 -11.92
N ALA A 147 3.21 4.11 -11.62
CA ALA A 147 2.33 3.46 -12.59
C ALA A 147 1.23 4.39 -13.11
N MET A 148 0.57 5.17 -12.24
CA MET A 148 -0.45 6.13 -12.68
C MET A 148 0.15 7.27 -13.52
N ARG A 149 1.37 7.71 -13.20
CA ARG A 149 2.08 8.70 -13.99
C ARG A 149 2.38 8.18 -15.39
N GLU A 150 2.80 6.92 -15.53
CA GLU A 150 3.04 6.28 -16.83
C GLU A 150 1.76 6.16 -17.67
N LEU A 151 0.60 5.97 -17.03
CA LEU A 151 -0.70 6.00 -17.71
C LEU A 151 -1.14 7.42 -18.16
N GLY A 152 -0.30 8.44 -17.96
CA GLY A 152 -0.49 9.79 -18.49
C GLY A 152 -1.06 10.81 -17.50
N ALA A 153 -1.22 10.45 -16.23
CA ALA A 153 -1.65 11.41 -15.20
C ALA A 153 -0.67 12.59 -15.09
N ALA A 154 -1.21 13.82 -15.07
CA ALA A 154 -0.40 15.03 -14.97
C ALA A 154 0.12 15.26 -13.55
N GLU A 155 -0.74 15.02 -12.56
CA GLU A 155 -0.39 15.09 -11.14
C GLU A 155 -0.91 13.83 -10.47
N VAL A 156 -0.06 13.18 -9.67
CA VAL A 156 -0.45 12.03 -8.87
C VAL A 156 -0.09 12.31 -7.42
N SER A 157 -1.10 12.27 -6.57
CA SER A 157 -0.92 12.31 -5.12
C SER A 157 -1.39 11.01 -4.48
N VAL A 158 -0.86 10.70 -3.32
CA VAL A 158 -1.20 9.49 -2.56
C VAL A 158 -1.46 9.79 -1.10
N SER A 159 -2.25 8.94 -0.47
CA SER A 159 -2.47 8.96 0.97
C SER A 159 -2.82 7.58 1.51
N ILE A 160 -2.44 7.35 2.77
CA ILE A 160 -3.04 6.28 3.56
C ILE A 160 -4.28 6.84 4.27
N LEU A 161 -5.37 6.06 4.27
CA LEU A 161 -6.55 6.34 5.07
C LEU A 161 -6.75 5.25 6.12
N SER A 162 -6.61 5.62 7.40
CA SER A 162 -6.76 4.71 8.54
C SER A 162 -7.58 5.36 9.66
N LEU A 163 -7.81 4.63 10.76
CA LEU A 163 -8.39 5.23 11.97
C LEU A 163 -7.51 6.34 12.56
N ALA A 164 -6.19 6.19 12.51
CA ALA A 164 -5.23 7.12 13.12
C ALA A 164 -5.02 8.41 12.30
N VAL A 165 -5.31 8.37 11.00
CA VAL A 165 -5.23 9.53 10.09
C VAL A 165 -6.37 10.51 10.41
N LYS A 166 -6.04 11.76 10.72
CA LYS A 166 -7.05 12.75 11.15
C LYS A 166 -7.60 13.53 9.96
N ASN A 167 -6.71 13.89 9.04
CA ASN A 167 -7.06 14.75 7.92
C ASN A 167 -7.19 13.92 6.65
N VAL A 168 -8.30 14.14 5.93
CA VAL A 168 -8.57 13.46 4.66
C VAL A 168 -8.08 14.36 3.54
N GLY A 169 -7.02 13.92 2.87
CA GLY A 169 -6.42 14.65 1.76
C GLY A 169 -5.13 13.97 1.25
N PRO A 170 -4.62 14.44 0.10
CA PRO A 170 -3.28 14.11 -0.37
C PRO A 170 -2.21 14.27 0.71
N GLN A 171 -1.32 13.29 0.87
CA GLN A 171 -0.23 13.31 1.84
C GLN A 171 1.14 13.45 1.16
N LEU A 172 1.34 12.73 0.04
CA LEU A 172 2.53 12.82 -0.79
C LEU A 172 2.15 13.05 -2.25
N SER A 173 3.05 13.64 -3.01
CA SER A 173 3.00 13.78 -4.46
C SER A 173 4.05 12.91 -5.14
N VAL A 174 3.84 12.57 -6.41
CA VAL A 174 4.86 11.91 -7.24
C VAL A 174 6.14 12.75 -7.36
N VAL A 175 6.06 14.06 -7.15
CA VAL A 175 7.24 14.94 -7.09
C VAL A 175 8.12 14.61 -5.88
N ASP A 176 7.53 14.25 -4.74
CA ASP A 176 8.26 13.82 -3.55
C ASP A 176 9.02 12.50 -3.79
N LEU A 177 8.57 11.67 -4.74
CA LEU A 177 9.23 10.41 -5.09
C LEU A 177 10.44 10.59 -6.02
N ALA A 178 10.55 11.72 -6.72
CA ALA A 178 11.60 11.92 -7.72
C ALA A 178 13.03 11.79 -7.14
N PRO A 179 13.35 12.33 -5.94
CA PRO A 179 14.65 12.13 -5.31
C PRO A 179 14.98 10.66 -4.98
N HIS A 180 13.96 9.81 -4.85
CA HIS A 180 14.09 8.39 -4.47
C HIS A 180 14.00 7.43 -5.66
N THR A 181 14.22 7.91 -6.89
CA THR A 181 14.17 7.09 -8.12
C THR A 181 15.15 5.90 -8.06
N ASN A 182 16.28 6.08 -7.37
CA ASN A 182 17.30 5.05 -7.14
C ASN A 182 16.75 3.84 -6.36
N VAL A 183 15.82 4.02 -5.41
CA VAL A 183 15.17 2.92 -4.70
C VAL A 183 14.45 2.00 -5.70
N PHE A 184 13.70 2.59 -6.64
CA PHE A 184 12.98 1.83 -7.66
C PHE A 184 13.91 1.22 -8.70
N ALA A 185 15.03 1.88 -9.01
CA ALA A 185 16.06 1.34 -9.89
C ALA A 185 16.72 0.09 -9.30
N ASP A 186 17.08 0.09 -8.02
CA ASP A 186 17.63 -1.09 -7.34
C ASP A 186 16.61 -2.25 -7.34
N LEU A 187 15.32 -1.97 -7.11
CA LEU A 187 14.27 -2.99 -7.22
C LEU A 187 14.14 -3.55 -8.64
N ALA A 188 14.28 -2.71 -9.66
CA ALA A 188 14.25 -3.15 -11.06
C ALA A 188 15.47 -4.02 -11.41
N GLU A 189 16.63 -3.66 -10.87
CA GLU A 189 17.86 -4.42 -11.04
C GLU A 189 17.77 -5.79 -10.35
N MET A 190 17.22 -5.86 -9.12
CA MET A 190 16.92 -7.13 -8.46
C MET A 190 16.02 -8.02 -9.31
N GLN A 191 14.93 -7.47 -9.84
CA GLN A 191 13.99 -8.21 -10.66
C GLN A 191 14.65 -8.72 -11.96
N ARG A 192 15.52 -7.90 -12.58
CA ARG A 192 16.19 -8.20 -13.85
C ARG A 192 17.29 -9.25 -13.69
N THR A 193 18.07 -9.16 -12.62
CA THR A 193 19.26 -10.01 -12.41
C THR A 193 18.98 -11.25 -11.56
N GLY A 194 17.93 -11.21 -10.73
CA GLY A 194 17.68 -12.21 -9.69
C GLY A 194 18.63 -12.10 -8.49
N VAL A 195 19.44 -11.04 -8.40
CA VAL A 195 20.37 -10.82 -7.28
C VAL A 195 19.65 -10.06 -6.17
N PHE A 196 18.97 -10.80 -5.30
CA PHE A 196 18.27 -10.21 -4.15
C PHE A 196 19.20 -9.82 -3.00
N GLY A 197 20.34 -10.51 -2.84
CA GLY A 197 21.20 -10.36 -1.67
C GLY A 197 20.64 -11.06 -0.43
N MET A 198 21.21 -10.76 0.74
CA MET A 198 20.76 -11.28 2.03
C MET A 198 20.77 -10.14 3.05
N LYS A 199 19.62 -9.87 3.66
CA LYS A 199 19.43 -8.84 4.70
C LYS A 199 18.50 -9.38 5.80
N GLY A 200 18.77 -8.97 7.03
CA GLY A 200 17.99 -9.33 8.20
C GLY A 200 18.50 -10.57 8.93
N GLU A 201 18.11 -10.69 10.20
CA GLU A 201 18.53 -11.77 11.08
C GLU A 201 17.93 -13.11 10.66
N ILE A 202 18.78 -14.13 10.49
CA ILE A 202 18.32 -15.52 10.25
C ILE A 202 17.81 -16.14 11.56
N ARG A 203 18.47 -15.84 12.68
CA ARG A 203 18.00 -16.19 14.02
C ARG A 203 18.16 -15.01 14.96
N PRO A 204 17.08 -14.54 15.60
CA PRO A 204 17.20 -13.55 16.65
C PRO A 204 17.92 -14.15 17.85
N ALA A 205 18.81 -13.36 18.48
CA ALA A 205 19.58 -13.81 19.66
C ALA A 205 18.69 -14.25 20.83
N PHE A 206 17.45 -13.76 20.89
CA PHE A 206 16.49 -14.00 21.98
C PHE A 206 15.15 -14.60 21.53
N GLY A 207 15.08 -15.21 20.35
CA GLY A 207 13.83 -15.79 19.84
C GLY A 207 13.86 -17.31 19.71
N TYR A 208 12.71 -17.94 19.94
CA TYR A 208 12.53 -19.36 19.68
C TYR A 208 12.49 -19.60 18.17
N SER A 209 13.50 -20.31 17.64
CA SER A 209 13.52 -20.77 16.25
C SER A 209 13.50 -22.29 16.23
N ALA A 210 12.69 -22.86 15.33
CA ALA A 210 12.62 -24.30 15.15
C ALA A 210 14.04 -24.85 14.84
N PRO A 211 14.42 -26.03 15.35
CA PRO A 211 15.74 -26.62 15.10
C PRO A 211 15.83 -27.06 13.64
N TYR A 212 16.10 -26.11 12.75
CA TYR A 212 16.52 -26.40 11.40
C TYR A 212 18.02 -26.74 11.44
N PRO A 213 18.45 -27.86 10.87
CA PRO A 213 19.87 -28.13 10.68
C PRO A 213 20.38 -27.18 9.60
N LEU A 214 20.93 -26.05 10.03
CA LEU A 214 21.69 -25.18 9.12
C LEU A 214 23.10 -25.75 9.04
N ALA A 215 23.57 -26.01 7.82
CA ALA A 215 24.92 -26.51 7.56
C ALA A 215 26.02 -25.45 7.82
N THR A 216 25.62 -24.21 8.12
CA THR A 216 26.52 -23.06 8.27
C THR A 216 26.22 -22.30 9.56
N LEU A 217 27.26 -21.70 10.14
CA LEU A 217 27.11 -20.70 11.21
C LEU A 217 26.36 -19.48 10.67
N GLN A 218 25.66 -18.78 11.57
CA GLN A 218 25.03 -17.52 11.25
C GLN A 218 26.10 -16.48 10.86
N ILE A 219 25.83 -15.71 9.81
CA ILE A 219 26.66 -14.57 9.44
C ILE A 219 26.28 -13.40 10.34
N ASP A 220 27.29 -12.70 10.85
CA ASP A 220 27.10 -11.51 11.67
C ASP A 220 26.24 -10.47 10.94
N ASN A 221 25.31 -9.83 11.65
CA ASN A 221 24.39 -8.87 11.06
C ASN A 221 25.14 -7.66 10.47
N ASP A 222 26.24 -7.23 11.09
CA ASP A 222 27.06 -6.13 10.57
C ASP A 222 27.63 -6.48 9.18
N ILE A 223 28.05 -7.73 8.99
CA ILE A 223 28.52 -8.22 7.68
C ILE A 223 27.37 -8.27 6.67
N LEU A 224 26.14 -8.58 7.11
CA LEU A 224 24.96 -8.58 6.23
C LEU A 224 24.58 -7.16 5.80
N GLU A 225 24.60 -6.20 6.71
CA GLU A 225 24.33 -4.78 6.40
C GLU A 225 25.41 -4.21 5.47
N ASP A 226 26.69 -4.50 5.70
CA ASP A 226 27.78 -4.09 4.81
C ASP A 226 27.63 -4.68 3.40
N LYS A 227 27.36 -5.99 3.31
CA LYS A 227 27.09 -6.66 2.03
C LYS A 227 25.85 -6.09 1.34
N TRP A 228 24.81 -5.79 2.11
CA TRP A 228 23.60 -5.19 1.58
C TRP A 228 23.89 -3.80 0.99
N GLY A 229 24.62 -2.95 1.69
CA GLY A 229 24.98 -1.62 1.20
C GLY A 229 25.87 -1.65 -0.05
N LEU A 230 26.68 -2.70 -0.22
CA LEU A 230 27.45 -2.92 -1.45
C LEU A 230 26.59 -3.43 -2.62
N THR A 231 25.54 -4.21 -2.31
CA THR A 231 24.69 -4.83 -3.35
C THR A 231 23.56 -3.90 -3.80
N HIS A 232 22.93 -3.19 -2.85
CA HIS A 232 21.73 -2.36 -3.02
C HIS A 232 21.87 -1.04 -2.27
N PRO A 233 22.77 -0.14 -2.70
CA PRO A 233 23.08 1.08 -1.97
C PRO A 233 21.88 2.01 -1.78
N ALA A 234 20.88 1.99 -2.67
CA ALA A 234 19.69 2.81 -2.53
C ALA A 234 18.69 2.24 -1.51
N LEU A 235 18.84 0.97 -1.11
CA LEU A 235 17.98 0.27 -0.15
C LEU A 235 18.60 0.20 1.25
N VAL A 236 19.58 1.05 1.52
CA VAL A 236 20.14 1.27 2.85
C VAL A 236 19.30 2.35 3.53
N LEU A 237 18.96 2.14 4.80
CA LEU A 237 18.33 3.20 5.58
C LEU A 237 19.30 4.35 5.68
N GLU A 238 18.81 5.59 5.56
CA GLU A 238 19.62 6.72 6.00
C GLU A 238 19.88 6.43 7.47
N LYS A 239 21.17 6.30 7.85
CA LYS A 239 21.53 5.97 9.23
C LYS A 239 20.70 6.89 10.11
N GLU A 240 19.94 6.33 11.06
CA GLU A 240 19.66 7.10 12.26
C GLU A 240 21.04 7.60 12.67
N GLU A 241 21.25 8.92 12.60
CA GLU A 241 22.36 9.54 13.27
C GLU A 241 22.30 8.97 14.68
N TRP A 242 23.22 8.06 14.99
CA TRP A 242 23.56 7.75 16.36
C TRP A 242 24.30 9.00 16.89
N GLU A 243 23.55 10.10 16.97
CA GLU A 243 23.85 11.38 17.58
C GLU A 243 22.70 11.57 18.57
N THR A 244 22.86 11.50 19.88
CA THR A 244 24.04 11.70 20.73
C THR A 244 23.71 11.05 22.07
N TRP A 245 24.73 10.43 22.67
CA TRP A 245 24.94 10.13 24.10
C TRP A 245 23.78 10.39 25.09
#